data_AF-A0A8R1DY52-F1
#
_entry.id   AF-A0A8R1DY52-F1
#
_cell.length_a   1.000
_cell.length_b   1.000
_cell.length_c   1.000
_cell.angle_alpha   90.00
_cell.angle_beta   90.00
_cell.angle_gamma   90.00
#
_symmetry.space_group_name_H-M   'P 1'
#
loop_
_entity.id
_entity.type
_entity.pdbx_description
1 polymer ?
#
loop_
_entity_poly.entity_id
_entity_poly.type
_entity_poly.pdbx_seq_one_letter_code
_entity_poly.pdbx_strand_id
1 'polypeptide(L)'
;MPLPVVYITLFISMIGMLGNLTIVMVTAHIRLLMLFEVYFISASICFYQSVYGLFSLNMQSLLGLFIGLDRLYNVSYPVKYHHVPVRYYYVSFVVCGAFATLMTFIRFIVSGEERMVSICLPVTAIYGFALHFWLLCNFIISVLVVIVYWWTHCKCQKLKALSIHVNSVEAINRILKSLTINIGLYVFTWFAAIITMSVTNKSNLQAVRFRERMREEFDDCDFAVAIAYRLLSKADTSSTASSTSSSLLCKNVPGLTPQQKRMCHENPHVIKYLISGLRSALHTCENTFQREAWNCTLTVPGIGTSPLQIASRESAYVYAISAAGVSHALARACSKGLIDDCGCGETPQASDSSANQRSSSDFVWAGCSDNVKFGNSFGRKFVDQYDRQHASEPRSQMNLHNNRVGRRLLVTAMNKECKCHGVSGSCVTKTCWKVMPKFDEFAARLHDKYQLAKLVATNDQKLFVRSTPTSSGRSERYLKTMDASSKQMRNELIYLDASPNYCAIDVKDRECGENCANICCGRGWRTTREIVDEPCHCQFVWCCEVKCKTCKKLEERNFCL
;
A
#
# COMPACT_ATOMS: atom_id res chain seq x y z
N MET A 1 4.16 -54.93 -30.22
CA MET A 1 3.55 -54.78 -28.88
C MET A 1 2.35 -55.71 -28.79
N PRO A 2 2.10 -56.36 -27.64
CA PRO A 2 0.80 -56.93 -27.35
C PRO A 2 -0.25 -55.80 -27.22
N LEU A 3 -1.48 -56.05 -27.68
CA LEU A 3 -2.61 -55.10 -27.65
C LEU A 3 -2.72 -54.26 -26.36
N PRO A 4 -2.68 -54.82 -25.13
CA PRO A 4 -2.82 -54.03 -23.89
C PRO A 4 -1.83 -52.88 -23.76
N VAL A 5 -0.58 -52.99 -24.23
CA VAL A 5 0.39 -51.89 -24.12
C VAL A 5 0.04 -50.74 -25.08
N VAL A 6 -0.59 -51.04 -26.22
CA VAL A 6 -1.12 -50.00 -27.14
C VAL A 6 -2.31 -49.29 -26.50
N TYR A 7 -3.24 -50.02 -25.88
CA TYR A 7 -4.36 -49.43 -25.14
C TYR A 7 -3.89 -48.58 -23.96
N ILE A 8 -2.90 -49.04 -23.17
CA ILE A 8 -2.29 -48.27 -22.08
C ILE A 8 -1.63 -46.99 -22.63
N THR A 9 -0.91 -47.07 -23.75
CA THR A 9 -0.28 -45.90 -24.38
C THR A 9 -1.32 -44.89 -24.89
N LEU A 10 -2.42 -45.35 -25.50
CA LEU A 10 -3.53 -44.49 -25.93
C LEU A 10 -4.29 -43.89 -24.75
N PHE A 11 -4.53 -44.65 -23.69
CA PHE A 11 -5.17 -44.19 -22.46
C PHE A 11 -4.35 -43.11 -21.76
N ILE A 12 -3.03 -43.29 -21.64
CA ILE A 12 -2.14 -42.27 -21.06
C ILE A 12 -2.01 -41.05 -21.99
N SER A 13 -2.07 -41.24 -23.32
CA SER A 13 -2.13 -40.11 -24.28
C SER A 13 -3.44 -39.33 -24.16
N MET A 14 -4.56 -40.02 -23.91
CA MET A 14 -5.86 -39.39 -23.57
C MET A 14 -5.79 -38.65 -22.23
N ILE A 15 -5.17 -39.21 -21.20
CA ILE A 15 -4.93 -38.51 -19.93
C ILE A 15 -4.05 -37.27 -20.15
N GLY A 16 -3.02 -37.34 -20.99
CA GLY A 16 -2.21 -36.18 -21.37
C GLY A 16 -3.02 -35.10 -22.12
N MET A 17 -3.91 -35.49 -23.03
CA MET A 17 -4.83 -34.55 -23.69
C MET A 17 -5.86 -33.95 -22.72
N LEU A 18 -6.37 -34.73 -21.75
CA LEU A 18 -7.23 -34.23 -20.67
C LEU A 18 -6.47 -33.30 -19.71
N GLY A 19 -5.18 -33.54 -19.46
CA GLY A 19 -4.28 -32.64 -18.73
C GLY A 19 -4.11 -31.30 -19.46
N ASN A 20 -3.90 -31.32 -20.77
CA ASN A 20 -3.86 -30.10 -21.57
C ASN A 20 -5.23 -29.39 -21.62
N LEU A 21 -6.34 -30.14 -21.72
CA LEU A 21 -7.69 -29.58 -21.69
C LEU A 21 -8.01 -28.93 -20.33
N THR A 22 -7.60 -29.54 -19.22
CA THR A 22 -7.74 -28.94 -17.88
C THR A 22 -6.86 -27.71 -17.70
N ILE A 23 -5.66 -27.65 -18.29
CA ILE A 23 -4.85 -26.41 -18.35
C ILE A 23 -5.59 -25.32 -19.14
N VAL A 24 -6.23 -25.64 -20.27
CA VAL A 24 -7.04 -24.68 -21.05
C VAL A 24 -8.26 -24.21 -20.25
N MET A 25 -8.99 -25.13 -19.61
CA MET A 25 -10.16 -24.81 -18.77
C MET A 25 -9.78 -23.99 -17.55
N VAL A 26 -8.65 -24.28 -16.89
CA VAL A 26 -8.11 -23.47 -15.78
C VAL A 26 -7.66 -22.10 -16.27
N THR A 27 -7.07 -22.00 -17.47
CA THR A 27 -6.71 -20.69 -18.07
C THR A 27 -7.95 -19.85 -18.38
N ALA A 28 -9.02 -20.47 -18.89
CA ALA A 28 -10.31 -19.82 -19.11
C ALA A 28 -10.98 -19.40 -17.79
N HIS A 29 -10.94 -20.27 -16.77
CA HIS A 29 -11.43 -19.99 -15.43
C HIS A 29 -10.67 -18.81 -14.80
N ILE A 30 -9.33 -18.79 -14.86
CA ILE A 30 -8.49 -17.67 -14.40
C ILE A 30 -8.84 -16.37 -15.14
N ARG A 31 -9.11 -16.41 -16.46
CA ARG A 31 -9.59 -15.22 -17.19
C ARG A 31 -10.97 -14.75 -16.74
N LEU A 32 -11.90 -15.67 -16.46
CA LEU A 32 -13.21 -15.34 -15.89
C LEU A 32 -13.07 -14.73 -14.50
N LEU A 33 -12.12 -15.22 -13.70
CA LEU A 33 -11.89 -14.83 -12.32
C LEU A 33 -11.09 -13.52 -12.18
N MET A 34 -10.26 -13.16 -13.15
CA MET A 34 -9.64 -11.83 -13.23
C MET A 34 -10.67 -10.70 -13.39
N LEU A 35 -11.88 -10.98 -13.88
CA LEU A 35 -12.99 -10.02 -13.92
C LEU A 35 -13.62 -9.75 -12.53
N PHE A 36 -13.18 -10.45 -11.49
CA PHE A 36 -13.69 -10.33 -10.11
C PHE A 36 -12.61 -9.88 -9.09
N GLU A 37 -11.46 -9.37 -9.54
CA GLU A 37 -10.44 -8.63 -8.74
C GLU A 37 -9.81 -9.30 -7.48
N VAL A 38 -9.75 -10.64 -7.36
CA VAL A 38 -9.13 -11.31 -6.17
C VAL A 38 -8.11 -12.40 -6.52
N TYR A 39 -6.90 -12.04 -6.95
CA TYR A 39 -5.84 -13.02 -7.34
C TYR A 39 -4.46 -12.82 -6.69
N PHE A 40 -4.40 -13.12 -5.39
CA PHE A 40 -3.19 -13.64 -4.74
C PHE A 40 -3.57 -14.86 -3.91
N ILE A 41 -3.08 -16.04 -4.31
CA ILE A 41 -3.35 -17.32 -3.65
C ILE A 41 -2.03 -17.82 -3.06
N SER A 42 -2.05 -18.38 -1.85
CA SER A 42 -0.83 -18.97 -1.27
C SER A 42 -0.35 -20.12 -2.14
N ALA A 43 0.97 -20.26 -2.32
CA ALA A 43 1.53 -21.34 -3.12
C ALA A 43 1.08 -22.73 -2.62
N SER A 44 0.73 -22.86 -1.34
CA SER A 44 0.21 -24.11 -0.75
C SER A 44 -1.19 -24.45 -1.23
N ILE A 45 -2.12 -23.47 -1.28
CA ILE A 45 -3.46 -23.67 -1.88
C ILE A 45 -3.32 -23.99 -3.38
N CYS A 46 -2.46 -23.26 -4.09
CA CYS A 46 -2.20 -23.50 -5.51
C CYS A 46 -1.61 -24.90 -5.78
N PHE A 47 -0.79 -25.43 -4.87
CA PHE A 47 -0.29 -26.80 -4.95
C PHE A 47 -1.42 -27.83 -4.92
N TYR A 48 -2.34 -27.75 -3.95
CA TYR A 48 -3.46 -28.70 -3.87
C TYR A 48 -4.39 -28.62 -5.09
N GLN A 49 -4.61 -27.42 -5.65
CA GLN A 49 -5.37 -27.25 -6.90
C GLN A 49 -4.65 -27.84 -8.13
N SER A 50 -3.31 -27.90 -8.13
CA SER A 50 -2.52 -28.27 -9.31
C SER A 50 -1.85 -29.65 -9.25
N VAL A 51 -1.96 -30.36 -8.11
CA VAL A 51 -1.20 -31.60 -7.82
C VAL A 51 -1.37 -32.67 -8.90
N TYR A 52 -2.58 -32.86 -9.44
CA TYR A 52 -2.86 -33.82 -10.52
C TYR A 52 -2.17 -33.45 -11.84
N GLY A 53 -2.13 -32.16 -12.18
CA GLY A 53 -1.43 -31.68 -13.37
C GLY A 53 0.08 -31.86 -13.25
N LEU A 54 0.65 -31.56 -12.08
CA LEU A 54 2.07 -31.76 -11.79
C LEU A 54 2.47 -33.24 -11.83
N PHE A 55 1.67 -34.13 -11.24
CA PHE A 55 1.87 -35.58 -11.34
C PHE A 55 1.78 -36.09 -12.78
N SER A 56 0.80 -35.61 -13.56
CA SER A 56 0.62 -35.97 -14.96
C SER A 56 1.84 -35.59 -15.82
N LEU A 57 2.37 -34.37 -15.66
CA LEU A 57 3.58 -33.91 -16.34
C LEU A 57 4.80 -34.78 -16.01
N ASN A 58 5.02 -35.08 -14.72
CA ASN A 58 6.13 -35.94 -14.28
C ASN A 58 6.00 -37.38 -14.82
N MET A 59 4.80 -37.94 -14.85
CA MET A 59 4.53 -39.27 -15.39
C MET A 59 4.76 -39.31 -16.92
N GLN A 60 4.32 -38.26 -17.64
CA GLN A 60 4.49 -38.14 -19.09
C GLN A 60 5.97 -38.06 -19.49
N SER A 61 6.78 -37.29 -18.75
CA SER A 61 8.20 -37.06 -19.10
C SER A 61 9.00 -38.36 -19.08
N LEU A 62 8.91 -39.14 -18.00
CA LEU A 62 9.66 -40.39 -17.84
C LEU A 62 9.07 -41.54 -18.67
N LEU A 63 7.75 -41.65 -18.80
CA LEU A 63 7.14 -42.66 -19.68
C LEU A 63 7.55 -42.46 -21.15
N GLY A 64 7.70 -41.22 -21.60
CA GLY A 64 8.23 -40.90 -22.92
C GLY A 64 9.61 -41.52 -23.17
N LEU A 65 10.50 -41.49 -22.17
CA LEU A 65 11.82 -42.12 -22.24
C LEU A 65 11.74 -43.65 -22.28
N PHE A 66 10.91 -44.27 -21.44
CA PHE A 66 10.70 -45.72 -21.49
C PHE A 66 10.14 -46.20 -22.83
N ILE A 67 9.19 -45.47 -23.44
CA ILE A 67 8.68 -45.78 -24.78
C ILE A 67 9.79 -45.62 -25.83
N GLY A 68 10.64 -44.59 -25.72
CA GLY A 68 11.80 -44.43 -26.61
C GLY A 68 12.77 -45.62 -26.54
N LEU A 69 13.07 -46.08 -25.33
CA LEU A 69 13.97 -47.22 -25.08
C LEU A 69 13.37 -48.55 -25.55
N ASP A 70 12.05 -48.77 -25.39
CA ASP A 70 11.34 -49.91 -25.98
C ASP A 70 11.48 -49.94 -27.51
N ARG A 71 11.24 -48.81 -28.18
CA ARG A 71 11.38 -48.72 -29.64
C ARG A 71 12.83 -48.92 -30.08
N LEU A 72 13.81 -48.37 -29.35
CA LEU A 72 15.22 -48.58 -29.63
C LEU A 72 15.62 -50.06 -29.51
N TYR A 73 15.15 -50.74 -28.47
CA TYR A 73 15.45 -52.15 -28.22
C TYR A 73 14.79 -53.06 -29.28
N ASN A 74 13.54 -52.78 -29.64
CA ASN A 74 12.81 -53.46 -30.73
C ASN A 74 13.55 -53.36 -32.07
N VAL A 75 13.96 -52.15 -32.46
CA VAL A 75 14.70 -51.88 -33.71
C VAL A 75 16.12 -52.47 -33.69
N SER A 76 16.74 -52.60 -32.52
CA SER A 76 18.11 -53.11 -32.39
C SER A 76 18.19 -54.65 -32.31
N TYR A 77 17.21 -55.31 -31.69
CA TYR A 77 17.24 -56.75 -31.40
C TYR A 77 15.86 -57.43 -31.61
N PRO A 78 15.29 -57.40 -32.84
CA PRO A 78 13.89 -57.77 -33.09
C PRO A 78 13.53 -59.21 -32.67
N VAL A 79 14.43 -60.18 -32.86
CA VAL A 79 14.21 -61.57 -32.42
C VAL A 79 14.12 -61.67 -30.90
N LYS A 80 15.03 -61.01 -30.17
CA LYS A 80 15.06 -61.02 -28.70
C LYS A 80 13.92 -60.18 -28.10
N TYR A 81 13.44 -59.16 -28.83
CA TYR A 81 12.30 -58.33 -28.44
C TYR A 81 11.00 -59.15 -28.33
N HIS A 82 10.78 -60.14 -29.20
CA HIS A 82 9.59 -60.98 -29.17
C HIS A 82 9.45 -61.83 -27.89
N HIS A 83 10.54 -62.00 -27.12
CA HIS A 83 10.56 -62.74 -25.86
C HIS A 83 10.57 -61.85 -24.61
N VAL A 84 10.31 -60.54 -24.71
CA VAL A 84 10.23 -59.65 -23.54
C VAL A 84 9.00 -59.99 -22.69
N PRO A 85 9.16 -60.45 -21.43
CA PRO A 85 8.04 -60.88 -20.61
C PRO A 85 7.28 -59.67 -20.04
N VAL A 86 5.95 -59.78 -19.93
CA VAL A 86 5.05 -58.66 -19.57
C VAL A 86 5.44 -57.97 -18.24
N ARG A 87 6.02 -58.72 -17.30
CA ARG A 87 6.58 -58.20 -16.02
C ARG A 87 7.49 -56.98 -16.18
N TYR A 88 8.23 -56.86 -17.29
CA TYR A 88 9.12 -55.72 -17.54
C TYR A 88 8.34 -54.39 -17.68
N TYR A 89 7.18 -54.42 -18.34
CA TYR A 89 6.34 -53.23 -18.50
C TYR A 89 5.67 -52.82 -17.19
N TYR A 90 5.24 -53.78 -16.36
CA TYR A 90 4.72 -53.51 -15.01
C TYR A 90 5.78 -52.85 -14.12
N VAL A 91 7.01 -53.38 -14.07
CA VAL A 91 8.12 -52.78 -13.31
C VAL A 91 8.42 -51.37 -13.82
N SER A 92 8.47 -51.18 -15.15
CA SER A 92 8.70 -49.86 -15.76
C SER A 92 7.62 -48.84 -15.38
N PHE A 93 6.35 -49.26 -15.36
CA PHE A 93 5.23 -48.40 -14.97
C PHE A 93 5.26 -48.03 -13.48
N VAL A 94 5.61 -48.98 -12.59
CA VAL A 94 5.80 -48.72 -11.15
C VAL A 94 6.95 -47.74 -10.91
N VAL A 95 8.07 -47.88 -11.62
CA VAL A 95 9.19 -46.92 -11.57
C VAL A 95 8.76 -45.52 -12.04
N CYS A 96 7.98 -45.43 -13.12
CA CYS A 96 7.43 -44.15 -13.59
C CYS A 96 6.53 -43.49 -12.52
N GLY A 97 5.62 -44.26 -11.91
CA GLY A 97 4.72 -43.76 -10.86
C GLY A 97 5.48 -43.31 -9.60
N ALA A 98 6.48 -44.08 -9.15
CA ALA A 98 7.30 -43.72 -7.99
C ALA A 98 8.08 -42.42 -8.21
N PHE A 99 8.70 -42.25 -9.38
CA PHE A 99 9.35 -41.01 -9.78
C PHE A 99 8.36 -39.84 -9.86
N ALA A 100 7.18 -40.06 -10.46
CA ALA A 100 6.16 -39.04 -10.60
C ALA A 100 5.64 -38.54 -9.24
N THR A 101 5.44 -39.44 -8.27
CA THR A 101 5.08 -39.06 -6.89
C THR A 101 6.21 -38.26 -6.23
N LEU A 102 7.45 -38.75 -6.28
CA LEU A 102 8.61 -38.09 -5.68
C LEU A 102 8.78 -36.65 -6.21
N MET A 103 8.74 -36.47 -7.53
CA MET A 103 8.89 -35.15 -8.17
C MET A 103 7.69 -34.23 -8.00
N THR A 104 6.52 -34.76 -7.64
CA THR A 104 5.33 -33.96 -7.32
C THR A 104 5.40 -33.43 -5.89
N PHE A 105 5.79 -34.27 -4.92
CA PHE A 105 5.83 -33.88 -3.50
C PHE A 105 7.18 -33.29 -3.04
N ILE A 106 8.15 -33.12 -3.94
CA ILE A 106 9.51 -32.64 -3.64
C ILE A 106 9.57 -31.30 -2.88
N ARG A 107 8.55 -30.44 -3.04
CA ARG A 107 8.43 -29.19 -2.28
C ARG A 107 8.30 -29.40 -0.76
N PHE A 108 7.77 -30.53 -0.30
CA PHE A 108 7.70 -30.84 1.14
C PHE A 108 9.00 -31.47 1.69
N ILE A 109 9.90 -31.90 0.80
CA ILE A 109 11.21 -32.47 1.14
C ILE A 109 12.26 -31.35 1.30
N VAL A 110 12.09 -30.24 0.56
CA VAL A 110 12.99 -29.09 0.56
C VAL A 110 12.32 -27.90 1.26
N SER A 111 12.80 -27.54 2.45
CA SER A 111 12.28 -26.38 3.20
C SER A 111 12.40 -25.08 2.38
N GLY A 112 11.35 -24.26 2.43
CA GLY A 112 11.28 -22.98 1.74
C GLY A 112 10.08 -22.15 2.19
N GLU A 113 10.25 -20.84 2.26
CA GLU A 113 9.26 -19.87 2.76
C GLU A 113 7.99 -19.84 1.91
N GLU A 114 6.82 -19.70 2.55
CA GLU A 114 5.56 -19.59 1.82
C GLU A 114 5.46 -18.27 1.03
N ARG A 115 5.18 -18.40 -0.27
CA ARG A 115 5.02 -17.26 -1.19
C ARG A 115 3.59 -17.17 -1.71
N MET A 116 3.13 -15.93 -1.92
CA MET A 116 1.91 -15.65 -2.68
C MET A 116 2.18 -15.77 -4.18
N VAL A 117 1.22 -16.32 -4.92
CA VAL A 117 1.27 -16.51 -6.37
C VAL A 117 0.08 -15.80 -7.01
N SER A 118 0.34 -15.05 -8.08
CA SER A 118 -0.66 -14.29 -8.84
C SER A 118 -1.45 -15.14 -9.84
N ILE A 119 -0.77 -16.09 -10.50
CA ILE A 119 -1.34 -17.01 -11.49
C ILE A 119 -1.02 -18.43 -11.04
N CYS A 120 -2.04 -19.21 -10.67
CA CYS A 120 -1.83 -20.59 -10.27
C CYS A 120 -1.70 -21.52 -11.49
N LEU A 121 -0.51 -22.09 -11.68
CA LEU A 121 -0.19 -23.13 -12.66
C LEU A 121 0.57 -24.27 -11.96
N PRO A 122 0.57 -25.51 -12.52
CA PRO A 122 1.27 -26.65 -11.91
C PRO A 122 2.74 -26.43 -11.60
N VAL A 123 3.45 -25.60 -12.37
CA VAL A 123 4.87 -25.32 -12.14
C VAL A 123 5.08 -24.17 -11.15
N THR A 124 4.16 -23.21 -11.04
CA THR A 124 4.26 -22.11 -10.04
C THR A 124 3.88 -22.55 -8.62
N ALA A 125 3.31 -23.75 -8.48
CA ALA A 125 3.13 -24.41 -7.19
C ALA A 125 4.46 -24.86 -6.54
N ILE A 126 5.55 -24.91 -7.30
CA ILE A 126 6.92 -25.15 -6.84
C ILE A 126 7.73 -23.85 -6.94
N TYR A 127 8.62 -23.58 -5.99
CA TYR A 127 9.49 -22.42 -5.99
C TYR A 127 10.88 -22.75 -5.41
N GLY A 128 11.81 -21.81 -5.52
CA GLY A 128 13.16 -21.92 -4.94
C GLY A 128 13.94 -23.13 -5.43
N PHE A 129 14.74 -23.74 -4.55
CA PHE A 129 15.58 -24.90 -4.89
C PHE A 129 14.77 -26.08 -5.44
N ALA A 130 13.57 -26.34 -4.89
CA ALA A 130 12.68 -27.40 -5.36
C ALA A 130 12.29 -27.22 -6.84
N LEU A 131 12.06 -25.97 -7.28
CA LEU A 131 11.74 -25.65 -8.67
C LEU A 131 12.96 -25.85 -9.59
N HIS A 132 14.14 -25.37 -9.17
CA HIS A 132 15.37 -25.56 -9.94
C HIS A 132 15.74 -27.03 -10.11
N PHE A 133 15.58 -27.83 -9.04
CA PHE A 133 15.81 -29.29 -9.09
C PHE A 133 14.78 -29.99 -10.00
N TRP A 134 13.49 -29.66 -9.86
CA TRP A 134 12.42 -30.21 -10.71
C TRP A 134 12.65 -29.91 -12.20
N LEU A 135 13.05 -28.68 -12.52
CA LEU A 135 13.41 -28.26 -13.88
C LEU A 135 14.63 -29.04 -14.41
N LEU A 136 15.68 -29.19 -13.60
CA LEU A 136 16.89 -29.93 -13.97
C LEU A 136 16.60 -31.40 -14.29
N CYS A 137 15.83 -32.09 -13.43
CA CYS A 137 15.44 -33.48 -13.68
C CYS A 137 14.62 -33.65 -14.96
N ASN A 138 13.62 -32.78 -15.18
CA ASN A 138 12.81 -32.83 -16.41
C ASN A 138 13.64 -32.47 -17.66
N PHE A 139 14.54 -31.50 -17.58
CA PHE A 139 15.46 -31.15 -18.68
C PHE A 139 16.35 -32.34 -19.08
N ILE A 140 16.97 -33.01 -18.11
CA ILE A 140 17.81 -34.20 -18.35
C ILE A 140 16.98 -35.31 -19.02
N ILE A 141 15.77 -35.58 -18.54
CA ILE A 141 14.87 -36.58 -19.15
C ILE A 141 14.53 -36.19 -20.59
N SER A 142 14.21 -34.93 -20.87
CA SER A 142 13.91 -34.46 -22.23
C SER A 142 15.09 -34.55 -23.19
N VAL A 143 16.31 -34.26 -22.74
CA VAL A 143 17.53 -34.47 -23.53
C VAL A 143 17.74 -35.96 -23.82
N LEU A 144 17.56 -36.83 -22.83
CA LEU A 144 17.65 -38.29 -23.03
C LEU A 144 16.58 -38.81 -23.99
N VAL A 145 15.34 -38.30 -23.92
CA VAL A 145 14.27 -38.62 -24.89
C VAL A 145 14.72 -38.26 -26.30
N VAL A 146 15.17 -37.02 -26.52
CA VAL A 146 15.60 -36.57 -27.87
C VAL A 146 16.75 -37.44 -28.40
N ILE A 147 17.75 -37.77 -27.58
CA ILE A 147 18.88 -38.63 -27.97
C ILE A 147 18.42 -40.05 -28.34
N VAL A 148 17.60 -40.69 -27.51
CA VAL A 148 17.12 -42.07 -27.73
C VAL A 148 16.23 -42.16 -28.97
N TYR A 149 15.32 -41.19 -29.17
CA TYR A 149 14.47 -41.14 -30.35
C TYR A 149 15.25 -40.81 -31.63
N TRP A 150 16.23 -39.89 -31.57
CA TRP A 150 17.13 -39.59 -32.69
C TRP A 150 17.94 -40.81 -33.13
N TRP A 151 18.54 -41.53 -32.18
CA TRP A 151 19.28 -42.77 -32.46
C TRP A 151 18.37 -43.85 -33.06
N THR A 152 17.15 -44.00 -32.52
CA THR A 152 16.14 -44.93 -33.06
C THR A 152 15.76 -44.57 -34.50
N HIS A 153 15.54 -43.29 -34.79
CA HIS A 153 15.25 -42.79 -36.13
C HIS A 153 16.41 -43.07 -37.11
N CYS A 154 17.66 -42.77 -36.71
CA CYS A 154 18.85 -43.06 -37.51
C CYS A 154 19.05 -44.56 -37.77
N LYS A 155 18.78 -45.43 -36.78
CA LYS A 155 18.79 -46.89 -36.95
C LYS A 155 17.71 -47.36 -37.92
N CYS A 156 16.47 -46.87 -37.80
CA CYS A 156 15.39 -47.16 -38.75
C CYS A 156 15.73 -46.73 -40.18
N GLN A 157 16.32 -45.55 -40.37
CA GLN A 157 16.75 -45.07 -41.69
C GLN A 157 17.87 -45.95 -42.29
N LYS A 158 18.89 -46.31 -41.50
CA LYS A 158 19.95 -47.22 -41.96
C LYS A 158 19.41 -48.61 -42.32
N LEU A 159 18.48 -49.16 -41.53
CA LEU A 159 17.82 -50.43 -41.84
C LEU A 159 16.98 -50.33 -43.12
N LYS A 160 16.23 -49.24 -43.31
CA LYS A 160 15.43 -48.99 -44.53
C LYS A 160 16.31 -48.93 -45.80
N ALA A 161 17.53 -48.41 -45.70
CA ALA A 161 18.48 -48.35 -46.81
C ALA A 161 19.15 -49.70 -47.13
N LEU A 162 19.14 -50.65 -46.19
CA LEU A 162 19.70 -52.00 -46.35
C LEU A 162 18.62 -53.06 -46.68
N SER A 163 17.35 -52.76 -46.45
CA SER A 163 16.24 -53.71 -46.62
C SER A 163 15.69 -53.71 -48.06
N ILE A 164 15.91 -54.81 -48.79
CA ILE A 164 15.39 -55.02 -50.16
C ILE A 164 13.91 -55.47 -50.15
N HIS A 165 13.43 -56.08 -49.07
CA HIS A 165 12.12 -56.76 -49.03
C HIS A 165 10.96 -55.80 -48.69
N VAL A 166 10.00 -55.62 -49.62
CA VAL A 166 8.90 -54.64 -49.50
C VAL A 166 8.15 -54.69 -48.14
N ASN A 167 7.77 -55.88 -47.68
CA ASN A 167 7.04 -56.06 -46.42
C ASN A 167 7.81 -55.54 -45.19
N SER A 168 9.16 -55.63 -45.18
CA SER A 168 9.97 -55.10 -44.08
C SER A 168 10.13 -53.57 -44.18
N VAL A 169 10.28 -53.03 -45.39
CA VAL A 169 10.26 -51.58 -45.65
C VAL A 169 8.98 -50.95 -45.12
N GLU A 170 7.82 -51.56 -45.36
CA GLU A 170 6.53 -51.02 -44.91
C GLU A 170 6.28 -51.18 -43.41
N ALA A 171 6.82 -52.23 -42.77
CA ALA A 171 6.84 -52.33 -41.31
C ALA A 171 7.70 -51.20 -40.70
N ILE A 172 8.91 -50.97 -41.23
CA ILE A 172 9.80 -49.88 -40.81
C ILE A 172 9.14 -48.51 -41.05
N ASN A 173 8.46 -48.31 -42.19
CA ASN A 173 7.81 -47.04 -42.52
C ASN A 173 6.64 -46.71 -41.57
N ARG A 174 5.87 -47.73 -41.13
CA ARG A 174 4.82 -47.56 -40.11
C ARG A 174 5.41 -47.21 -38.74
N ILE A 175 6.51 -47.85 -38.34
CA ILE A 175 7.24 -47.50 -37.11
C ILE A 175 7.77 -46.06 -37.20
N LEU A 176 8.40 -45.67 -38.32
CA LEU A 176 8.96 -44.34 -38.53
C LEU A 176 7.88 -43.25 -38.42
N LYS A 177 6.73 -43.41 -39.09
CA LYS A 177 5.59 -42.47 -38.99
C LYS A 177 5.11 -42.30 -37.55
N SER A 178 4.92 -43.40 -36.82
CA SER A 178 4.52 -43.36 -35.39
C SER A 178 5.59 -42.68 -34.52
N LEU A 179 6.87 -42.94 -34.79
CA LEU A 179 7.99 -42.33 -34.07
C LEU A 179 8.02 -40.81 -34.29
N THR A 180 7.92 -40.35 -35.54
CA THR A 180 7.92 -38.92 -35.90
C THR A 180 6.76 -38.15 -35.27
N ILE A 181 5.55 -38.73 -35.26
CA ILE A 181 4.37 -38.11 -34.61
C ILE A 181 4.60 -37.96 -33.10
N ASN A 182 5.11 -39.00 -32.44
CA ASN A 182 5.39 -38.97 -31.00
C ASN A 182 6.50 -37.96 -30.63
N ILE A 183 7.56 -37.86 -31.44
CA ILE A 183 8.60 -36.82 -31.28
C ILE A 183 8.00 -35.44 -31.45
N GLY A 184 7.21 -35.21 -32.51
CA GLY A 184 6.58 -33.92 -32.80
C GLY A 184 5.68 -33.45 -31.65
N LEU A 185 4.84 -34.35 -31.11
CA LEU A 185 4.00 -34.06 -29.94
C LEU A 185 4.84 -33.74 -28.70
N TYR A 186 5.86 -34.55 -28.38
CA TYR A 186 6.71 -34.35 -27.21
C TYR A 186 7.46 -33.00 -27.26
N VAL A 187 8.10 -32.71 -28.40
CA VAL A 187 8.82 -31.46 -28.65
C VAL A 187 7.88 -30.26 -28.59
N PHE A 188 6.68 -30.36 -29.19
CA PHE A 188 5.67 -29.30 -29.14
C PHE A 188 5.22 -29.00 -27.70
N THR A 189 4.89 -30.03 -26.90
CA THR A 189 4.50 -29.83 -25.49
C THR A 189 5.63 -29.24 -24.64
N TRP A 190 6.88 -29.58 -24.95
CA TRP A 190 8.05 -29.06 -24.23
C TRP A 190 8.33 -27.59 -24.56
N PHE A 191 8.27 -27.20 -25.84
CA PHE A 191 8.36 -25.79 -26.25
C PHE A 191 7.19 -24.96 -25.71
N ALA A 192 5.97 -25.49 -25.71
CA ALA A 192 4.80 -24.82 -25.11
C ALA A 192 4.99 -24.58 -23.60
N ALA A 193 5.57 -25.53 -22.87
CA ALA A 193 5.91 -25.38 -21.46
C ALA A 193 6.98 -24.30 -21.23
N ILE A 194 8.04 -24.26 -22.05
CA ILE A 194 9.10 -23.24 -21.96
C ILE A 194 8.59 -21.83 -22.29
N ILE A 195 7.76 -21.68 -23.32
CA ILE A 195 7.14 -20.40 -23.68
C ILE A 195 6.23 -19.93 -22.53
N THR A 196 5.39 -20.82 -22.00
CA THR A 196 4.53 -20.53 -20.84
C THR A 196 5.36 -20.12 -19.62
N MET A 197 6.43 -20.85 -19.29
CA MET A 197 7.36 -20.51 -18.20
C MET A 197 8.01 -19.13 -18.41
N SER A 198 8.42 -18.82 -19.63
CA SER A 198 9.09 -17.55 -19.97
C SER A 198 8.14 -16.36 -19.82
N VAL A 199 6.90 -16.50 -20.28
CA VAL A 199 5.84 -15.48 -20.10
C VAL A 199 5.50 -15.32 -18.62
N THR A 200 5.25 -16.42 -17.89
CA THR A 200 4.88 -16.40 -16.47
C THR A 200 6.00 -15.88 -15.56
N ASN A 201 7.27 -16.15 -15.88
CA ASN A 201 8.40 -15.58 -15.15
C ASN A 201 8.52 -14.07 -15.42
N LYS A 202 8.31 -13.63 -16.67
CA LYS A 202 8.32 -12.20 -17.02
C LYS A 202 7.17 -11.44 -16.34
N SER A 203 5.95 -12.00 -16.32
CA SER A 203 4.82 -11.39 -15.62
C SER A 203 4.98 -11.40 -14.10
N ASN A 204 5.52 -12.48 -13.51
CA ASN A 204 5.82 -12.52 -12.07
C ASN A 204 6.94 -11.54 -11.70
N LEU A 205 8.00 -11.41 -12.49
CA LEU A 205 9.06 -10.44 -12.24
C LEU A 205 8.56 -8.99 -12.39
N GLN A 206 7.62 -8.73 -13.30
CA GLN A 206 6.94 -7.44 -13.39
C GLN A 206 6.01 -7.22 -12.19
N ALA A 207 5.25 -8.22 -11.73
CA ALA A 207 4.38 -8.11 -10.56
C ALA A 207 5.17 -7.98 -9.24
N VAL A 208 6.32 -8.64 -9.11
CA VAL A 208 7.22 -8.51 -7.96
C VAL A 208 7.92 -7.15 -7.96
N ARG A 209 8.47 -6.69 -9.08
CA ARG A 209 9.01 -5.32 -9.16
C ARG A 209 7.96 -4.23 -9.00
N PHE A 210 6.72 -4.48 -9.43
CA PHE A 210 5.59 -3.61 -9.12
C PHE A 210 5.29 -3.63 -7.63
N ARG A 211 5.34 -4.78 -6.95
CA ARG A 211 5.20 -4.88 -5.48
C ARG A 211 6.38 -4.28 -4.71
N GLU A 212 7.60 -4.35 -5.23
CA GLU A 212 8.80 -3.77 -4.62
C GLU A 212 8.83 -2.25 -4.77
N ARG A 213 8.55 -1.75 -5.98
CA ARG A 213 8.36 -0.30 -6.20
C ARG A 213 7.16 0.23 -5.44
N MET A 214 6.04 -0.49 -5.43
CA MET A 214 4.91 -0.17 -4.56
C MET A 214 5.36 -0.20 -3.11
N ARG A 215 6.17 -1.16 -2.62
CA ARG A 215 6.65 -1.16 -1.24
C ARG A 215 7.49 0.07 -0.92
N GLU A 216 8.45 0.46 -1.76
CA GLU A 216 9.22 1.70 -1.55
C GLU A 216 8.32 2.95 -1.60
N GLU A 217 7.35 2.98 -2.52
CA GLU A 217 6.32 4.02 -2.69
C GLU A 217 5.16 3.91 -1.66
N PHE A 218 5.20 2.92 -0.76
CA PHE A 218 4.16 2.61 0.24
C PHE A 218 4.72 2.57 1.65
N ASP A 219 6.02 2.35 1.90
CA ASP A 219 6.64 2.53 3.22
C ASP A 219 6.76 4.04 3.53
N ASP A 220 7.13 4.87 2.54
CA ASP A 220 7.16 6.34 2.64
C ASP A 220 5.73 6.95 2.65
N CYS A 221 4.74 6.21 2.11
CA CYS A 221 3.34 6.61 2.15
C CYS A 221 2.64 6.15 3.44
N ASP A 222 2.87 4.91 3.91
CA ASP A 222 2.16 4.26 5.04
C ASP A 222 2.31 5.05 6.33
N PHE A 223 3.42 5.74 6.52
CA PHE A 223 3.60 6.58 7.70
C PHE A 223 2.62 7.76 7.70
N ALA A 224 2.52 8.49 6.58
CA ALA A 224 1.51 9.53 6.41
C ALA A 224 0.08 8.95 6.38
N VAL A 225 -0.07 7.72 5.87
CA VAL A 225 -1.33 7.00 5.73
C VAL A 225 -1.88 6.53 7.06
N ALA A 226 -1.09 5.91 7.95
CA ALA A 226 -1.53 5.38 9.24
C ALA A 226 -2.04 6.47 10.19
N ILE A 227 -1.55 7.69 9.99
CA ILE A 227 -1.95 8.88 10.76
C ILE A 227 -3.25 9.44 10.21
N ALA A 228 -3.35 9.61 8.88
CA ALA A 228 -4.62 9.88 8.22
C ALA A 228 -5.67 8.83 8.64
N TYR A 229 -5.30 7.55 8.67
CA TYR A 229 -6.17 6.40 8.92
C TYR A 229 -6.37 6.03 10.39
N ARG A 230 -5.92 6.82 11.37
CA ARG A 230 -6.50 6.76 12.74
C ARG A 230 -7.60 7.80 12.96
N LEU A 231 -7.60 8.87 12.16
CA LEU A 231 -8.73 9.78 11.99
C LEU A 231 -9.68 9.29 10.88
N LEU A 232 -9.17 8.41 10.03
CA LEU A 232 -9.83 7.76 8.90
C LEU A 232 -9.61 6.22 8.88
N SER A 233 -9.92 5.50 9.96
CA SER A 233 -10.30 4.07 9.86
C SER A 233 -11.77 3.95 10.29
N LYS A 234 -12.80 3.96 9.43
CA LYS A 234 -12.89 4.14 7.96
C LYS A 234 -12.36 5.58 7.78
N ALA A 235 -11.75 5.97 6.70
CA ALA A 235 -11.72 5.39 5.40
C ALA A 235 -10.29 5.40 4.82
N ASP A 236 -9.66 4.23 4.76
CA ASP A 236 -8.49 3.88 3.94
C ASP A 236 -8.80 3.67 2.44
N THR A 237 -8.51 4.66 1.61
CA THR A 237 -8.02 4.44 0.23
C THR A 237 -7.21 5.65 -0.18
N SER A 238 -6.14 5.42 -0.94
CA SER A 238 -5.59 6.49 -1.76
C SER A 238 -5.03 5.96 -3.09
N SER A 239 -5.30 6.71 -4.14
CA SER A 239 -4.56 6.71 -5.39
C SER A 239 -4.65 8.11 -5.98
N THR A 240 -3.62 8.51 -6.74
CA THR A 240 -3.50 9.85 -7.30
C THR A 240 -4.51 10.07 -8.43
N ALA A 241 -4.96 11.30 -8.63
CA ALA A 241 -6.12 11.60 -9.47
C ALA A 241 -5.90 11.35 -10.97
N SER A 242 -6.34 10.19 -11.46
CA SER A 242 -7.00 10.11 -12.77
C SER A 242 -8.49 10.44 -12.62
N SER A 243 -9.14 10.91 -13.69
CA SER A 243 -10.52 11.40 -13.67
C SER A 243 -11.57 10.27 -13.70
N THR A 244 -11.57 9.38 -12.70
CA THR A 244 -12.41 8.18 -12.70
C THR A 244 -13.12 7.95 -11.34
N SER A 245 -14.45 8.07 -11.34
CA SER A 245 -15.38 7.66 -10.27
C SER A 245 -15.05 8.10 -8.83
N SER A 246 -15.40 9.34 -8.48
CA SER A 246 -15.41 9.88 -7.10
C SER A 246 -16.23 9.03 -6.10
N SER A 247 -17.13 8.18 -6.59
CA SER A 247 -17.96 7.25 -5.81
C SER A 247 -17.19 6.05 -5.26
N LEU A 248 -16.06 5.66 -5.85
CA LEU A 248 -15.23 4.53 -5.40
C LEU A 248 -14.54 4.85 -4.06
N LEU A 249 -14.03 6.09 -3.94
CA LEU A 249 -13.32 6.66 -2.78
C LEU A 249 -14.13 6.70 -1.47
N CYS A 250 -15.43 6.37 -1.51
CA CYS A 250 -16.31 6.31 -0.33
C CYS A 250 -16.71 4.87 0.06
N LYS A 251 -16.46 3.87 -0.81
CA LYS A 251 -16.94 2.49 -0.66
C LYS A 251 -15.95 1.56 0.05
N ASN A 252 -14.73 1.42 -0.49
CA ASN A 252 -13.70 0.41 -0.18
C ASN A 252 -12.91 0.60 1.13
N VAL A 253 -13.43 1.45 2.00
CA VAL A 253 -12.69 2.29 2.94
C VAL A 253 -13.16 1.84 4.37
N PRO A 254 -12.32 1.37 5.36
CA PRO A 254 -12.67 0.52 6.56
C PRO A 254 -12.65 1.07 8.04
N GLY A 255 -13.81 1.02 8.78
CA GLY A 255 -14.10 1.46 10.19
C GLY A 255 -15.30 2.47 10.57
N LEU A 256 -15.48 3.70 10.02
CA LEU A 256 -16.44 4.84 10.34
C LEU A 256 -17.91 4.46 10.67
N THR A 257 -18.63 5.46 11.18
CA THR A 257 -20.09 5.48 11.13
C THR A 257 -20.66 5.38 9.69
N PRO A 258 -21.85 4.77 9.52
CA PRO A 258 -22.60 4.82 8.26
C PRO A 258 -22.95 6.24 7.79
N GLN A 259 -23.08 7.18 8.73
CA GLN A 259 -23.43 8.59 8.43
C GLN A 259 -22.30 9.33 7.70
N GLN A 260 -21.03 9.06 8.05
CA GLN A 260 -19.89 9.59 7.27
C GLN A 260 -19.81 8.95 5.87
N LYS A 261 -20.11 7.65 5.71
CA LYS A 261 -20.20 7.03 4.37
C LYS A 261 -21.29 7.66 3.52
N ARG A 262 -22.48 7.87 4.09
CA ARG A 262 -23.59 8.56 3.42
C ARG A 262 -23.17 9.97 2.96
N MET A 263 -22.62 10.77 3.87
CA MET A 263 -22.14 12.13 3.57
C MET A 263 -21.04 12.13 2.51
N CYS A 264 -20.17 11.11 2.48
CA CYS A 264 -19.14 10.94 1.47
C CYS A 264 -19.74 10.72 0.07
N HIS A 265 -20.70 9.79 -0.04
CA HIS A 265 -21.42 9.52 -1.30
C HIS A 265 -22.29 10.70 -1.75
N GLU A 266 -22.86 11.47 -0.82
CA GLU A 266 -23.69 12.65 -1.12
C GLU A 266 -22.86 13.89 -1.53
N ASN A 267 -21.59 14.02 -1.09
CA ASN A 267 -20.79 15.24 -1.26
C ASN A 267 -19.37 14.98 -1.82
N PRO A 268 -19.18 14.17 -2.88
CA PRO A 268 -17.85 13.67 -3.27
C PRO A 268 -16.85 14.78 -3.64
N HIS A 269 -17.32 15.89 -4.21
CA HIS A 269 -16.49 17.05 -4.56
C HIS A 269 -15.92 17.75 -3.31
N VAL A 270 -16.67 17.75 -2.21
CA VAL A 270 -16.26 18.32 -0.91
C VAL A 270 -15.25 17.42 -0.20
N ILE A 271 -15.43 16.10 -0.27
CA ILE A 271 -14.55 15.10 0.38
C ILE A 271 -13.10 15.20 -0.12
N LYS A 272 -12.88 15.48 -1.41
CA LYS A 272 -11.54 15.69 -1.98
C LYS A 272 -10.73 16.72 -1.17
N TYR A 273 -11.36 17.84 -0.80
CA TYR A 273 -10.71 18.91 -0.05
C TYR A 273 -10.65 18.63 1.46
N LEU A 274 -11.60 17.84 2.01
CA LEU A 274 -11.50 17.32 3.38
C LEU A 274 -10.27 16.42 3.56
N ILE A 275 -10.03 15.48 2.64
CA ILE A 275 -8.84 14.60 2.67
C ILE A 275 -7.56 15.43 2.52
N SER A 276 -7.54 16.43 1.62
CA SER A 276 -6.43 17.38 1.50
C SER A 276 -6.15 18.14 2.80
N GLY A 277 -7.19 18.52 3.54
CA GLY A 277 -7.07 19.19 4.84
C GLY A 277 -6.50 18.31 5.95
N LEU A 278 -6.82 17.02 5.95
CA LEU A 278 -6.23 16.04 6.89
C LEU A 278 -4.75 15.77 6.59
N ARG A 279 -4.36 15.65 5.30
CA ARG A 279 -2.95 15.53 4.91
C ARG A 279 -2.14 16.77 5.28
N SER A 280 -2.72 17.97 5.09
CA SER A 280 -2.08 19.23 5.51
C SER A 280 -1.94 19.30 7.04
N ALA A 281 -2.96 18.88 7.79
CA ALA A 281 -2.91 18.81 9.25
C ALA A 281 -1.76 17.93 9.76
N LEU A 282 -1.56 16.79 9.10
CA LEU A 282 -0.50 15.84 9.41
C LEU A 282 0.90 16.38 9.13
N HIS A 283 1.21 16.68 7.86
CA HIS A 283 2.54 17.14 7.44
C HIS A 283 3.01 18.34 8.28
N THR A 284 2.08 19.21 8.65
CA THR A 284 2.37 20.38 9.48
C THR A 284 2.55 20.02 10.96
N CYS A 285 1.89 18.96 11.47
CA CYS A 285 2.15 18.42 12.80
C CYS A 285 3.56 17.82 12.90
N GLU A 286 3.97 17.01 11.93
CA GLU A 286 5.34 16.46 11.83
C GLU A 286 6.38 17.59 11.78
N ASN A 287 6.20 18.58 10.89
CA ASN A 287 7.03 19.78 10.82
C ASN A 287 7.06 20.59 12.13
N THR A 288 5.93 20.72 12.84
CA THR A 288 5.85 21.43 14.13
C THR A 288 6.63 20.70 15.22
N PHE A 289 6.53 19.38 15.27
CA PHE A 289 7.09 18.55 16.34
C PHE A 289 8.46 17.92 16.03
N GLN A 290 9.03 18.16 14.84
CA GLN A 290 10.31 17.57 14.39
C GLN A 290 11.48 17.77 15.38
N ARG A 291 11.44 18.82 16.22
CA ARG A 291 12.48 19.16 17.22
C ARG A 291 12.11 18.76 18.68
N GLU A 292 11.05 17.99 18.90
CA GLU A 292 10.62 17.49 20.22
C GLU A 292 10.77 15.97 20.35
N ALA A 293 10.79 15.43 21.58
CA ALA A 293 10.96 13.99 21.83
C ALA A 293 9.89 13.14 21.11
N TRP A 294 8.65 13.63 21.03
CA TRP A 294 7.63 13.14 20.11
C TRP A 294 7.58 14.03 18.85
N ASN A 295 7.68 13.43 17.67
CA ASN A 295 7.78 14.09 16.36
C ASN A 295 6.49 13.96 15.52
N CYS A 296 5.33 13.92 16.15
CA CYS A 296 4.03 13.58 15.55
C CYS A 296 3.88 12.16 14.97
N THR A 297 4.81 11.24 15.24
CA THR A 297 4.60 9.79 15.04
C THR A 297 3.34 9.30 15.76
N LEU A 298 2.34 8.77 15.03
CA LEU A 298 1.17 8.12 15.65
C LEU A 298 1.27 6.58 15.64
N THR A 299 2.41 6.03 15.23
CA THR A 299 2.86 4.67 15.53
C THR A 299 4.07 4.76 16.47
N VAL A 300 4.14 3.89 17.47
CA VAL A 300 5.29 3.79 18.38
C VAL A 300 5.84 2.37 18.31
N PRO A 301 7.06 2.14 17.77
CA PRO A 301 7.70 0.84 17.84
C PRO A 301 7.88 0.38 19.30
N GLY A 302 7.70 -0.92 19.56
CA GLY A 302 7.88 -1.52 20.89
C GLY A 302 6.73 -1.33 21.88
N ILE A 303 5.78 -0.40 21.64
CA ILE A 303 4.56 -0.27 22.45
C ILE A 303 3.35 -0.66 21.59
N GLY A 304 2.57 -1.64 22.05
CA GLY A 304 1.43 -2.22 21.30
C GLY A 304 0.23 -1.29 21.10
N THR A 305 0.38 0.02 21.35
CA THR A 305 -0.67 1.04 21.22
C THR A 305 -0.13 2.31 20.59
N SER A 306 -0.97 3.00 19.82
CA SER A 306 -0.68 4.32 19.26
C SER A 306 -0.77 5.41 20.33
N PRO A 307 -0.03 6.54 20.21
CA PRO A 307 -0.29 7.76 20.98
C PRO A 307 -1.74 8.30 20.88
N LEU A 308 -2.52 7.90 19.86
CA LEU A 308 -3.96 8.19 19.78
C LEU A 308 -4.86 7.25 20.60
N GLN A 309 -4.32 6.21 21.22
CA GLN A 309 -5.05 5.41 22.23
C GLN A 309 -5.01 6.12 23.59
N ILE A 310 -3.87 6.74 23.93
CA ILE A 310 -3.66 7.49 25.18
C ILE A 310 -4.32 8.87 25.04
N ALA A 311 -5.05 9.33 26.05
CA ALA A 311 -5.69 10.64 26.05
C ALA A 311 -4.75 11.77 26.51
N SER A 312 -3.54 11.81 25.92
CA SER A 312 -2.47 12.75 26.26
C SER A 312 -2.60 14.13 25.61
N ARG A 313 -1.68 15.05 25.94
CA ARG A 313 -1.56 16.36 25.30
C ARG A 313 -1.31 16.27 23.79
N GLU A 314 -0.53 15.28 23.36
CA GLU A 314 -0.14 15.08 21.97
C GLU A 314 -1.39 14.69 21.16
N SER A 315 -2.18 13.75 21.69
CA SER A 315 -3.54 13.47 21.24
C SER A 315 -4.40 14.74 21.16
N ALA A 316 -4.41 15.57 22.20
CA ALA A 316 -5.20 16.81 22.22
C ALA A 316 -4.83 17.79 21.10
N TYR A 317 -3.54 17.89 20.75
CA TYR A 317 -3.09 18.66 19.59
C TYR A 317 -3.55 18.04 18.26
N VAL A 318 -3.35 16.73 18.06
CA VAL A 318 -3.70 16.03 16.80
C VAL A 318 -5.18 16.22 16.45
N TYR A 319 -6.09 16.01 17.41
CA TYR A 319 -7.52 16.26 17.20
C TYR A 319 -7.82 17.72 16.80
N ALA A 320 -7.17 18.69 17.46
CA ALA A 320 -7.36 20.11 17.17
C ALA A 320 -6.79 20.55 15.80
N ILE A 321 -5.58 20.13 15.43
CA ILE A 321 -4.94 20.48 14.15
C ILE A 321 -5.69 19.82 12.97
N SER A 322 -6.17 18.58 13.13
CA SER A 322 -6.94 17.87 12.10
C SER A 322 -8.33 18.46 11.89
N ALA A 323 -9.05 18.79 12.96
CA ALA A 323 -10.34 19.48 12.84
C ALA A 323 -10.19 20.88 12.23
N ALA A 324 -9.09 21.59 12.49
CA ALA A 324 -8.79 22.88 11.90
C ALA A 324 -8.32 22.76 10.43
N GLY A 325 -7.49 21.79 10.07
CA GLY A 325 -6.98 21.57 8.72
C GLY A 325 -8.07 21.21 7.72
N VAL A 326 -9.03 20.38 8.13
CA VAL A 326 -10.27 20.13 7.36
C VAL A 326 -11.03 21.43 7.12
N SER A 327 -11.28 22.21 8.18
CA SER A 327 -12.00 23.49 8.05
C SER A 327 -11.24 24.52 7.21
N HIS A 328 -9.90 24.53 7.26
CA HIS A 328 -9.04 25.43 6.48
C HIS A 328 -9.08 25.08 4.99
N ALA A 329 -8.82 23.82 4.64
CA ALA A 329 -8.85 23.37 3.25
C ALA A 329 -10.24 23.56 2.60
N LEU A 330 -11.32 23.26 3.34
CA LEU A 330 -12.70 23.47 2.85
C LEU A 330 -13.03 24.96 2.67
N ALA A 331 -12.73 25.80 3.67
CA ALA A 331 -12.97 27.24 3.59
C ALA A 331 -12.22 27.91 2.44
N ARG A 332 -11.01 27.43 2.13
CA ARG A 332 -10.16 27.91 1.03
C ARG A 332 -10.48 27.31 -0.33
N ALA A 333 -11.20 26.19 -0.38
CA ALA A 333 -11.77 25.65 -1.60
C ALA A 333 -13.01 26.46 -2.02
N CYS A 334 -13.88 26.81 -1.06
CA CYS A 334 -15.03 27.70 -1.31
C CYS A 334 -14.61 29.08 -1.83
N SER A 335 -13.62 29.73 -1.22
CA SER A 335 -13.15 31.07 -1.66
C SER A 335 -12.43 31.07 -3.01
N LYS A 336 -12.08 29.88 -3.54
CA LYS A 336 -11.54 29.68 -4.89
C LYS A 336 -12.59 29.23 -5.91
N GLY A 337 -13.86 29.05 -5.52
CA GLY A 337 -14.89 28.49 -6.40
C GLY A 337 -14.63 27.03 -6.80
N LEU A 338 -14.00 26.24 -5.92
CA LEU A 338 -13.63 24.83 -6.18
C LEU A 338 -14.65 23.82 -5.64
N ILE A 339 -15.72 24.30 -5.02
CA ILE A 339 -16.86 23.55 -4.48
C ILE A 339 -18.11 24.37 -4.79
N ASP A 340 -19.06 23.81 -5.53
CA ASP A 340 -20.23 24.54 -6.02
C ASP A 340 -21.23 24.87 -4.89
N ASP A 341 -21.28 24.04 -3.84
CA ASP A 341 -22.15 24.20 -2.67
C ASP A 341 -21.78 25.36 -1.72
N CYS A 342 -20.73 26.14 -2.02
CA CYS A 342 -20.30 27.25 -1.17
C CYS A 342 -19.60 28.40 -1.91
N GLY A 343 -20.08 29.63 -1.65
CA GLY A 343 -19.41 30.87 -2.06
C GLY A 343 -18.39 31.40 -1.04
N CYS A 344 -18.00 32.67 -1.24
CA CYS A 344 -17.13 33.42 -0.34
C CYS A 344 -17.65 33.48 1.11
N GLY A 345 -16.74 33.61 2.07
CA GLY A 345 -17.05 33.85 3.48
C GLY A 345 -17.62 35.24 3.76
N GLU A 346 -18.34 35.35 4.87
CA GLU A 346 -19.01 36.58 5.32
C GLU A 346 -18.00 37.70 5.64
N THR A 347 -17.84 38.64 4.71
CA THR A 347 -17.28 39.96 4.99
C THR A 347 -18.19 40.70 5.97
N PRO A 348 -17.66 41.50 6.93
CA PRO A 348 -18.48 42.47 7.65
C PRO A 348 -19.10 43.44 6.64
N GLN A 349 -20.40 43.33 6.40
CA GLN A 349 -21.12 44.30 5.58
C GLN A 349 -21.17 45.64 6.32
N ALA A 350 -21.24 46.74 5.57
CA ALA A 350 -21.65 48.05 6.09
C ALA A 350 -23.17 48.10 6.30
N SER A 351 -23.74 47.05 6.91
CA SER A 351 -25.18 46.82 7.11
C SER A 351 -25.68 47.30 8.47
N ASP A 352 -24.80 47.76 9.35
CA ASP A 352 -25.19 48.59 10.49
C ASP A 352 -25.57 49.98 9.96
N SER A 353 -26.78 50.10 9.41
CA SER A 353 -27.41 51.35 8.94
C SER A 353 -27.65 52.38 10.06
N SER A 354 -27.16 52.10 11.27
CA SER A 354 -27.10 52.96 12.44
C SER A 354 -25.72 53.63 12.62
N ALA A 355 -24.73 53.30 11.80
CA ALA A 355 -23.39 53.90 11.80
C ALA A 355 -23.39 55.33 11.24
N ASN A 356 -24.11 56.25 11.89
CA ASN A 356 -24.09 57.69 11.62
C ASN A 356 -22.80 58.36 12.15
N GLN A 357 -21.68 57.65 12.05
CA GLN A 357 -20.33 58.11 12.34
C GLN A 357 -19.46 57.82 11.12
N ARG A 358 -18.90 58.89 10.54
CA ARG A 358 -17.93 58.82 9.44
C ARG A 358 -16.58 58.30 9.98
N SER A 359 -16.51 56.99 10.25
CA SER A 359 -15.25 56.30 10.48
C SER A 359 -14.46 56.30 9.17
N SER A 360 -13.35 57.04 9.14
CA SER A 360 -12.47 57.16 7.99
C SER A 360 -11.63 55.89 7.81
N SER A 361 -12.26 54.82 7.30
CA SER A 361 -11.56 53.59 6.94
C SER A 361 -10.90 53.74 5.57
N ASP A 362 -9.56 53.74 5.54
CA ASP A 362 -8.73 53.83 4.31
C ASP A 362 -8.94 52.71 3.27
N PHE A 363 -9.95 51.84 3.45
CA PHE A 363 -10.13 50.63 2.68
C PHE A 363 -11.60 50.21 2.61
N VAL A 364 -11.96 49.51 1.54
CA VAL A 364 -13.30 48.93 1.34
C VAL A 364 -13.26 47.42 1.57
N TRP A 365 -14.24 46.86 2.27
CA TRP A 365 -14.44 45.41 2.35
C TRP A 365 -15.03 44.89 1.03
N ALA A 366 -14.23 44.18 0.23
CA ALA A 366 -14.68 43.51 -1.00
C ALA A 366 -13.66 42.44 -1.42
N GLY A 367 -13.98 41.66 -2.46
CA GLY A 367 -13.25 40.45 -2.81
C GLY A 367 -13.76 39.22 -2.05
N CYS A 368 -13.13 38.06 -2.26
CA CYS A 368 -13.59 36.80 -1.70
C CYS A 368 -12.86 36.46 -0.40
N SER A 369 -13.59 36.46 0.73
CA SER A 369 -13.05 36.00 2.02
C SER A 369 -13.10 34.47 2.14
N ASP A 370 -12.21 33.87 2.93
CA ASP A 370 -12.22 32.43 3.19
C ASP A 370 -13.46 32.00 3.98
N ASN A 371 -14.18 30.97 3.51
CA ASN A 371 -15.48 30.59 4.08
C ASN A 371 -15.35 29.64 5.29
N VAL A 372 -14.78 30.15 6.38
CA VAL A 372 -14.57 29.39 7.63
C VAL A 372 -15.90 28.94 8.25
N LYS A 373 -17.01 29.62 7.96
CA LYS A 373 -18.37 29.22 8.37
C LYS A 373 -18.79 27.90 7.71
N PHE A 374 -18.61 27.77 6.39
CA PHE A 374 -18.83 26.51 5.68
C PHE A 374 -17.83 25.43 6.12
N GLY A 375 -16.52 25.74 6.14
CA GLY A 375 -15.48 24.80 6.51
C GLY A 375 -15.69 24.20 7.91
N ASN A 376 -16.03 25.04 8.89
CA ASN A 376 -16.43 24.58 10.22
C ASN A 376 -17.77 23.83 10.21
N SER A 377 -18.77 24.23 9.43
CA SER A 377 -20.06 23.54 9.37
C SER A 377 -19.92 22.10 8.85
N PHE A 378 -19.24 21.92 7.72
CA PHE A 378 -19.03 20.60 7.10
C PHE A 378 -18.01 19.77 7.89
N GLY A 379 -16.86 20.32 8.26
CA GLY A 379 -15.85 19.63 9.06
C GLY A 379 -16.40 19.15 10.42
N ARG A 380 -17.27 19.93 11.06
CA ARG A 380 -17.98 19.55 12.29
C ARG A 380 -19.14 18.57 12.05
N LYS A 381 -19.61 18.34 10.82
CA LYS A 381 -20.53 17.24 10.49
C LYS A 381 -19.76 15.93 10.28
N PHE A 382 -18.59 15.98 9.63
CA PHE A 382 -17.82 14.78 9.26
C PHE A 382 -16.86 14.29 10.36
N VAL A 383 -16.00 15.15 10.91
CA VAL A 383 -14.93 14.75 11.83
C VAL A 383 -15.49 14.35 13.20
N ASP A 384 -16.38 15.17 13.77
CA ASP A 384 -16.98 14.93 15.10
C ASP A 384 -17.95 13.73 15.16
N GLN A 385 -18.25 13.08 14.03
CA GLN A 385 -19.41 12.19 13.92
C GLN A 385 -19.30 10.91 14.78
N TYR A 386 -18.09 10.37 14.97
CA TYR A 386 -17.88 9.21 15.84
C TYR A 386 -18.01 9.59 17.32
N ASP A 387 -17.26 10.62 17.76
CA ASP A 387 -17.26 11.08 19.15
C ASP A 387 -18.64 11.57 19.61
N ARG A 388 -19.46 12.10 18.69
CA ARG A 388 -20.86 12.47 18.96
C ARG A 388 -21.74 11.31 19.36
N GLN A 389 -21.54 10.14 18.77
CA GLN A 389 -22.30 8.94 19.11
C GLN A 389 -21.89 8.38 20.47
N HIS A 390 -20.66 8.68 20.90
CA HIS A 390 -20.03 8.20 22.13
C HIS A 390 -19.85 9.36 23.15
N ALA A 391 -20.67 10.41 23.08
CA ALA A 391 -20.46 11.66 23.84
C ALA A 391 -20.64 11.53 25.37
N SER A 392 -21.09 10.38 25.87
CA SER A 392 -21.04 9.97 27.28
C SER A 392 -19.63 9.59 27.75
N GLU A 393 -18.74 9.24 26.82
CA GLU A 393 -17.37 8.81 27.13
C GLU A 393 -16.43 10.01 27.32
N PRO A 394 -15.59 10.03 28.37
CA PRO A 394 -14.60 11.08 28.62
C PRO A 394 -13.69 11.38 27.43
N ARG A 395 -13.22 10.33 26.72
CA ARG A 395 -12.33 10.45 25.56
C ARG A 395 -13.02 11.21 24.43
N SER A 396 -14.25 10.84 24.10
CA SER A 396 -15.08 11.48 23.09
C SER A 396 -15.43 12.93 23.45
N GLN A 397 -15.70 13.24 24.73
CA GLN A 397 -15.88 14.62 25.18
C GLN A 397 -14.60 15.47 25.00
N MET A 398 -13.44 14.91 25.35
CA MET A 398 -12.13 15.54 25.20
C MET A 398 -11.80 15.79 23.71
N ASN A 399 -12.06 14.82 22.83
CA ASN A 399 -11.92 14.94 21.38
C ASN A 399 -12.81 16.06 20.82
N LEU A 400 -14.12 16.06 21.16
CA LEU A 400 -15.09 17.07 20.73
C LEU A 400 -14.75 18.49 21.21
N HIS A 401 -14.12 18.61 22.38
CA HIS A 401 -13.61 19.88 22.89
C HIS A 401 -12.40 20.37 22.08
N ASN A 402 -11.38 19.53 21.90
CA ASN A 402 -10.16 19.90 21.17
C ASN A 402 -10.43 20.20 19.69
N ASN A 403 -11.29 19.41 19.02
CA ASN A 403 -11.79 19.71 17.68
C ASN A 403 -12.46 21.10 17.62
N ARG A 404 -13.17 21.50 18.68
CA ARG A 404 -13.84 22.80 18.79
C ARG A 404 -12.86 23.94 19.11
N VAL A 405 -11.80 23.69 19.87
CA VAL A 405 -10.72 24.64 20.13
C VAL A 405 -9.98 24.98 18.84
N GLY A 406 -9.49 23.99 18.08
CA GLY A 406 -8.80 24.23 16.81
C GLY A 406 -9.65 25.00 15.80
N ARG A 407 -10.91 24.60 15.60
CA ARG A 407 -11.86 25.29 14.71
C ARG A 407 -12.27 26.68 15.18
N ARG A 408 -12.23 26.97 16.49
CA ARG A 408 -12.41 28.33 17.03
C ARG A 408 -11.16 29.17 16.84
N LEU A 409 -9.98 28.62 17.13
CA LEU A 409 -8.70 29.29 16.91
C LEU A 409 -8.59 29.77 15.47
N LEU A 410 -8.99 28.95 14.50
CA LEU A 410 -8.99 29.28 13.07
C LEU A 410 -9.86 30.52 12.74
N VAL A 411 -11.05 30.62 13.35
CA VAL A 411 -11.94 31.79 13.19
C VAL A 411 -11.32 33.05 13.81
N THR A 412 -10.72 32.93 15.01
CA THR A 412 -10.07 34.06 15.69
C THR A 412 -8.72 34.45 15.07
N ALA A 413 -8.10 33.55 14.30
CA ALA A 413 -6.80 33.76 13.67
C ALA A 413 -6.88 34.39 12.28
N MET A 414 -8.10 34.59 11.72
CA MET A 414 -8.28 35.19 10.41
C MET A 414 -7.69 36.61 10.33
N ASN A 415 -6.83 36.84 9.35
CA ASN A 415 -6.18 38.12 9.11
C ASN A 415 -6.95 38.93 8.05
N LYS A 416 -6.73 40.25 8.03
CA LYS A 416 -7.19 41.12 6.93
C LYS A 416 -6.07 41.25 5.90
N GLU A 417 -6.24 40.67 4.72
CA GLU A 417 -5.41 40.95 3.55
C GLU A 417 -6.00 42.12 2.74
N CYS A 418 -5.14 42.88 2.06
CA CYS A 418 -5.53 44.06 1.30
C CYS A 418 -4.75 44.16 -0.02
N LYS A 419 -5.42 44.56 -1.11
CA LYS A 419 -4.80 44.92 -2.39
C LYS A 419 -4.99 46.41 -2.68
N CYS A 420 -3.86 47.10 -2.76
CA CYS A 420 -3.77 48.50 -3.18
C CYS A 420 -4.01 48.61 -4.70
N HIS A 421 -4.71 49.68 -5.10
CA HIS A 421 -5.09 49.90 -6.50
C HIS A 421 -5.30 51.40 -6.82
N GLY A 422 -4.68 52.29 -6.04
CA GLY A 422 -4.58 53.71 -6.37
C GLY A 422 -3.63 53.96 -7.54
N VAL A 423 -3.54 55.23 -7.97
CA VAL A 423 -2.65 55.66 -9.06
C VAL A 423 -1.22 55.17 -8.80
N SER A 424 -0.58 54.63 -9.85
CA SER A 424 0.77 54.01 -9.79
C SER A 424 0.93 52.92 -8.73
N GLY A 425 -0.15 52.22 -8.35
CA GLY A 425 -0.13 51.14 -7.36
C GLY A 425 -0.23 51.62 -5.90
N SER A 426 -0.47 52.91 -5.67
CA SER A 426 -0.52 53.50 -4.33
C SER A 426 -1.64 52.91 -3.44
N CYS A 427 -1.39 52.87 -2.14
CA CYS A 427 -2.30 52.33 -1.12
C CYS A 427 -3.30 53.35 -0.55
N VAL A 428 -3.54 54.46 -1.27
CA VAL A 428 -4.55 55.47 -0.92
C VAL A 428 -5.95 54.88 -1.07
N THR A 429 -6.18 54.11 -2.14
CA THR A 429 -7.33 53.21 -2.28
C THR A 429 -6.87 51.75 -2.22
N LYS A 430 -7.49 50.98 -1.33
CA LYS A 430 -7.22 49.54 -1.17
C LYS A 430 -8.51 48.77 -0.84
N THR A 431 -8.62 47.57 -1.38
CA THR A 431 -9.72 46.64 -1.11
C THR A 431 -9.19 45.55 -0.19
N CYS A 432 -9.95 45.17 0.84
CA CYS A 432 -9.54 44.14 1.79
C CYS A 432 -10.60 43.05 1.98
N TRP A 433 -10.13 41.84 2.26
CA TRP A 433 -10.93 40.65 2.56
C TRP A 433 -10.34 39.91 3.78
N LYS A 434 -11.08 38.96 4.33
CA LYS A 434 -10.59 38.10 5.43
C LYS A 434 -10.01 36.81 4.88
N VAL A 435 -8.77 36.52 5.21
CA VAL A 435 -8.12 35.23 4.92
C VAL A 435 -7.84 34.46 6.20
N MET A 436 -7.70 33.15 6.07
CA MET A 436 -7.01 32.36 7.10
C MET A 436 -5.49 32.58 6.98
N PRO A 437 -4.75 32.48 8.11
CA PRO A 437 -3.28 32.52 8.07
C PRO A 437 -2.70 31.35 7.25
N LYS A 438 -1.39 31.38 6.98
CA LYS A 438 -0.72 30.18 6.48
C LYS A 438 -0.87 29.05 7.50
N PHE A 439 -0.90 27.81 7.04
CA PHE A 439 -1.26 26.71 7.93
C PHE A 439 -0.15 26.39 8.96
N ASP A 440 1.11 26.68 8.63
CA ASP A 440 2.25 26.65 9.57
C ASP A 440 2.14 27.75 10.64
N GLU A 441 1.77 28.98 10.25
CA GLU A 441 1.50 30.09 11.18
C GLU A 441 0.32 29.76 12.12
N PHE A 442 -0.66 28.97 11.65
CA PHE A 442 -1.74 28.44 12.46
C PHE A 442 -1.28 27.33 13.42
N ALA A 443 -0.46 26.39 12.93
CA ALA A 443 0.07 25.28 13.71
C ALA A 443 0.94 25.77 14.88
N ALA A 444 1.78 26.79 14.66
CA ALA A 444 2.53 27.46 15.73
C ALA A 444 1.60 28.05 16.82
N ARG A 445 0.56 28.81 16.44
CA ARG A 445 -0.44 29.36 17.39
C ARG A 445 -1.23 28.27 18.13
N LEU A 446 -1.32 27.06 17.58
CA LEU A 446 -1.92 25.90 18.24
C LEU A 446 -0.91 25.14 19.12
N HIS A 447 0.38 25.20 18.81
CA HIS A 447 1.46 24.63 19.61
C HIS A 447 1.62 25.38 20.93
N ASP A 448 1.48 26.71 20.93
CA ASP A 448 1.32 27.54 22.14
C ASP A 448 0.21 26.99 23.06
N LYS A 449 -0.90 26.51 22.46
CA LYS A 449 -2.04 25.91 23.18
C LYS A 449 -1.81 24.47 23.62
N TYR A 450 -0.90 23.73 22.98
CA TYR A 450 -0.44 22.41 23.43
C TYR A 450 0.46 22.55 24.67
N GLN A 451 1.43 23.47 24.65
CA GLN A 451 2.32 23.72 25.79
C GLN A 451 1.53 24.17 27.03
N LEU A 452 0.43 24.90 26.85
CA LEU A 452 -0.46 25.37 27.91
C LEU A 452 -1.64 24.44 28.22
N ALA A 453 -1.75 23.25 27.60
CA ALA A 453 -2.89 22.35 27.75
C ALA A 453 -3.16 21.92 29.21
N LYS A 454 -4.43 21.58 29.55
CA LYS A 454 -4.85 21.28 30.92
C LYS A 454 -5.29 19.83 31.13
N LEU A 455 -4.75 19.22 32.19
CA LEU A 455 -5.20 17.91 32.69
C LEU A 455 -6.59 18.06 33.32
N VAL A 456 -7.56 17.28 32.84
CA VAL A 456 -8.92 17.24 33.37
C VAL A 456 -9.28 15.85 33.86
N ALA A 457 -9.95 15.78 35.00
CA ALA A 457 -10.45 14.54 35.60
C ALA A 457 -11.95 14.38 35.33
N THR A 458 -12.43 13.15 35.40
CA THR A 458 -13.84 12.79 35.19
C THR A 458 -14.59 12.73 36.51
N ASN A 459 -15.76 13.37 36.59
CA ASN A 459 -16.75 13.11 37.63
C ASN A 459 -18.16 13.22 37.04
N ASP A 460 -19.07 12.30 37.38
CA ASP A 460 -20.46 12.28 36.91
C ASP A 460 -20.64 12.55 35.40
N GLN A 461 -19.86 11.84 34.57
CA GLN A 461 -19.81 11.98 33.10
C GLN A 461 -19.46 13.41 32.59
N LYS A 462 -18.82 14.24 33.41
CA LYS A 462 -18.30 15.57 33.05
C LYS A 462 -16.80 15.67 33.30
N LEU A 463 -16.15 16.54 32.54
CA LEU A 463 -14.72 16.84 32.65
C LEU A 463 -14.48 18.09 33.52
N PHE A 464 -13.62 17.98 34.52
CA PHE A 464 -13.25 19.06 35.43
C PHE A 464 -11.73 19.27 35.48
N VAL A 465 -11.27 20.52 35.39
CA VAL A 465 -9.85 20.87 35.50
C VAL A 465 -9.33 20.51 36.89
N ARG A 466 -8.26 19.71 36.95
CA ARG A 466 -7.61 19.34 38.20
C ARG A 466 -6.69 20.48 38.66
N SER A 467 -7.14 21.28 39.63
CA SER A 467 -6.30 22.30 40.25
C SER A 467 -5.10 21.66 40.95
N THR A 468 -3.89 22.11 40.61
CA THR A 468 -2.66 21.75 41.33
C THR A 468 -2.67 22.38 42.73
N PRO A 469 -2.39 21.63 43.81
CA PRO A 469 -2.28 22.23 45.14
C PRO A 469 -1.04 23.13 45.21
N THR A 470 -1.26 24.44 45.31
CA THR A 470 -0.18 25.41 45.59
C THR A 470 0.29 25.24 47.02
N SER A 471 1.61 25.11 47.23
CA SER A 471 2.25 24.82 48.52
C SER A 471 2.29 26.02 49.48
N SER A 472 1.14 26.68 49.68
CA SER A 472 1.01 27.92 50.44
C SER A 472 -0.28 27.97 51.26
N GLY A 473 -0.19 27.58 52.54
CA GLY A 473 -1.06 28.12 53.61
C GLY A 473 -2.56 27.80 53.56
N ARG A 474 -2.94 26.67 54.19
CA ARG A 474 -4.07 26.62 55.15
C ARG A 474 -5.49 26.98 54.66
N SER A 475 -5.79 26.93 53.36
CA SER A 475 -7.14 27.13 52.80
C SER A 475 -7.61 25.92 51.97
N GLU A 476 -7.73 24.77 52.63
CA GLU A 476 -8.00 23.45 52.02
C GLU A 476 -9.49 23.20 51.70
N ARG A 477 -10.32 24.26 51.68
CA ARG A 477 -11.79 24.13 51.69
C ARG A 477 -12.52 24.65 50.44
N TYR A 478 -11.80 25.05 49.39
CA TYR A 478 -12.39 25.41 48.09
C TYR A 478 -11.47 25.04 46.90
N LEU A 479 -11.28 23.73 46.68
CA LEU A 479 -10.78 23.24 45.39
C LEU A 479 -11.80 23.57 44.29
N LYS A 480 -11.55 24.68 43.58
CA LYS A 480 -12.48 25.23 42.59
C LYS A 480 -12.45 24.40 41.28
N THR A 481 -13.12 23.26 41.28
CA THR A 481 -13.30 22.38 40.12
C THR A 481 -13.99 23.14 38.98
N MET A 482 -13.24 23.47 37.93
CA MET A 482 -13.76 24.18 36.77
C MET A 482 -14.20 23.18 35.71
N ASP A 483 -15.48 23.16 35.37
CA ASP A 483 -16.03 22.38 34.25
C ASP A 483 -15.31 22.76 32.94
N ALA A 484 -14.92 21.78 32.13
CA ALA A 484 -14.19 21.99 30.87
C ALA A 484 -15.01 22.77 29.81
N SER A 485 -16.34 22.79 29.94
CA SER A 485 -17.23 23.62 29.11
C SER A 485 -17.23 25.11 29.50
N SER A 486 -16.67 25.46 30.68
CA SER A 486 -16.65 26.82 31.22
C SER A 486 -15.98 27.82 30.29
N LYS A 487 -16.44 29.09 30.33
CA LYS A 487 -16.00 30.19 29.44
C LYS A 487 -14.47 30.32 29.31
N GLN A 488 -13.73 29.98 30.37
CA GLN A 488 -12.28 30.04 30.47
C GLN A 488 -11.57 28.88 29.74
N MET A 489 -12.14 27.67 29.72
CA MET A 489 -11.57 26.50 29.04
C MET A 489 -11.94 26.40 27.56
N ARG A 490 -12.92 27.18 27.08
CA ARG A 490 -13.41 27.14 25.68
C ARG A 490 -12.35 27.41 24.59
N ASN A 491 -11.16 27.89 24.95
CA ASN A 491 -10.06 28.22 24.03
C ASN A 491 -8.75 27.45 24.35
N GLU A 492 -8.75 26.58 25.36
CA GLU A 492 -7.57 25.85 25.83
C GLU A 492 -7.73 24.35 25.53
N LEU A 493 -6.64 23.68 25.13
CA LEU A 493 -6.65 22.24 24.92
C LEU A 493 -6.73 21.50 26.26
N ILE A 494 -7.46 20.38 26.28
CA ILE A 494 -7.64 19.54 27.47
C ILE A 494 -7.23 18.09 27.18
N TYR A 495 -6.76 17.39 28.21
CA TYR A 495 -6.30 16.01 28.13
C TYR A 495 -6.60 15.24 29.43
N LEU A 496 -6.64 13.90 29.38
CA LEU A 496 -7.04 13.05 30.51
C LEU A 496 -5.86 12.27 31.11
N ASP A 497 -4.92 11.83 30.27
CA ASP A 497 -3.82 10.94 30.63
C ASP A 497 -2.47 11.67 30.57
N ALA A 498 -1.51 11.28 31.42
CA ALA A 498 -0.15 11.77 31.28
C ALA A 498 0.46 11.37 29.93
N SER A 499 1.20 12.28 29.28
CA SER A 499 2.02 11.95 28.12
C SER A 499 3.00 10.82 28.49
N PRO A 500 3.17 9.78 27.65
CA PRO A 500 4.12 8.71 27.92
C PRO A 500 5.57 9.23 27.90
N ASN A 501 6.50 8.48 28.48
CA ASN A 501 7.92 8.82 28.39
C ASN A 501 8.46 8.49 26.98
N TYR A 502 8.37 9.46 26.07
CA TYR A 502 8.87 9.31 24.70
C TYR A 502 10.37 8.99 24.61
N CYS A 503 11.16 9.27 25.65
CA CYS A 503 12.57 8.86 25.74
C CYS A 503 12.79 7.36 25.99
N ALA A 504 11.77 6.63 26.47
CA ALA A 504 11.81 5.18 26.63
C ALA A 504 11.55 4.42 25.31
N ILE A 505 11.10 5.14 24.27
CA ILE A 505 11.02 4.65 22.89
C ILE A 505 12.43 4.76 22.28
N ASP A 506 12.71 3.92 21.29
CA ASP A 506 13.93 4.07 20.49
C ASP A 506 13.90 5.40 19.71
N VAL A 507 14.96 6.18 19.84
CA VAL A 507 15.19 7.44 19.10
C VAL A 507 16.49 7.38 18.30
N LYS A 508 17.15 6.23 18.27
CA LYS A 508 18.42 6.03 17.59
C LYS A 508 18.33 6.37 16.10
N ASP A 509 19.44 6.85 15.54
CA ASP A 509 19.60 7.26 14.14
C ASP A 509 18.63 8.39 13.70
N ARG A 510 17.86 8.98 14.64
CA ARG A 510 17.00 10.15 14.41
C ARG A 510 17.83 11.43 14.37
N GLU A 511 17.58 12.27 13.36
CA GLU A 511 18.18 13.60 13.26
C GLU A 511 17.65 14.55 14.36
N CYS A 512 18.56 15.29 15.00
CA CYS A 512 18.27 16.13 16.17
C CYS A 512 18.72 17.60 16.06
N GLY A 513 19.47 17.96 15.01
CA GLY A 513 19.90 19.33 14.73
C GLY A 513 20.65 19.98 15.90
N GLU A 514 20.07 21.04 16.47
CA GLU A 514 20.63 21.80 17.60
C GLU A 514 20.16 21.28 18.97
N ASN A 515 18.98 20.65 19.05
CA ASN A 515 18.31 20.28 20.30
C ASN A 515 18.61 18.84 20.76
N CYS A 516 19.79 18.30 20.40
CA CYS A 516 20.14 16.90 20.60
C CYS A 516 20.13 16.43 22.06
N ALA A 517 20.40 17.29 23.03
CA ALA A 517 20.28 16.93 24.46
C ALA A 517 18.85 16.47 24.82
N ASN A 518 17.83 17.15 24.29
CA ASN A 518 16.42 16.84 24.54
C ASN A 518 15.90 15.71 23.65
N ILE A 519 16.25 15.71 22.36
CA ILE A 519 15.74 14.74 21.37
C ILE A 519 16.39 13.36 21.59
N CYS A 520 17.69 13.31 21.86
CA CYS A 520 18.40 12.07 22.16
C CYS A 520 18.33 11.69 23.65
N CYS A 521 17.58 12.46 24.46
CA CYS A 521 17.31 12.16 25.86
C CYS A 521 18.55 11.90 26.72
N GLY A 522 19.61 12.69 26.50
CA GLY A 522 20.90 12.54 27.19
C GLY A 522 21.77 11.36 26.74
N ARG A 523 21.35 10.52 25.79
CA ARG A 523 22.15 9.38 25.27
C ARG A 523 23.38 9.79 24.43
N GLY A 524 23.45 11.06 24.02
CA GLY A 524 24.46 11.57 23.09
C GLY A 524 24.01 11.47 21.62
N TRP A 525 24.87 11.97 20.73
CA TRP A 525 24.65 11.98 19.28
C TRP A 525 25.96 11.79 18.53
N ARG A 526 25.87 11.33 17.29
CA ARG A 526 26.94 11.32 16.29
C ARG A 526 26.69 12.46 15.30
N THR A 527 27.72 13.27 15.07
CA THR A 527 27.75 14.22 13.93
C THR A 527 28.25 13.51 12.68
N THR A 528 27.48 13.58 11.60
CA THR A 528 27.92 13.23 10.25
C THR A 528 28.13 14.51 9.45
N ARG A 529 29.20 14.56 8.66
CA ARG A 529 29.57 15.68 7.79
C ARG A 529 29.40 15.27 6.34
N GLU A 530 28.56 15.99 5.61
CA GLU A 530 28.31 15.73 4.19
C GLU A 530 28.60 16.99 3.35
N ILE A 531 29.00 16.81 2.10
CA ILE A 531 29.22 17.92 1.17
C ILE A 531 27.99 17.98 0.25
N VAL A 532 27.06 18.86 0.58
CA VAL A 532 25.83 19.08 -0.18
C VAL A 532 26.04 20.13 -1.26
N ASP A 533 25.40 19.93 -2.42
CA ASP A 533 25.38 20.89 -3.52
C ASP A 533 24.22 21.87 -3.33
N GLU A 534 24.50 23.16 -3.11
CA GLU A 534 23.48 24.21 -2.95
C GLU A 534 23.54 25.28 -4.07
N PRO A 535 22.40 25.90 -4.44
CA PRO A 535 22.38 26.98 -5.41
C PRO A 535 22.98 28.27 -4.83
N CYS A 536 24.03 28.78 -5.47
CA CYS A 536 24.79 29.94 -5.04
C CYS A 536 25.01 30.94 -6.18
N HIS A 537 25.49 32.15 -5.83
CA HIS A 537 25.84 33.20 -6.80
C HIS A 537 24.73 33.48 -7.84
N CYS A 538 23.47 33.37 -7.42
CA CYS A 538 22.30 33.46 -8.29
C CYS A 538 22.17 34.86 -8.91
N GLN A 539 22.09 34.92 -10.24
CA GLN A 539 21.87 36.14 -11.00
C GLN A 539 20.53 36.07 -11.74
N PHE A 540 19.75 37.14 -11.64
CA PHE A 540 18.53 37.28 -12.42
C PHE A 540 18.89 37.73 -13.85
N VAL A 541 18.61 36.86 -14.83
CA VAL A 541 18.70 37.17 -16.24
C VAL A 541 17.42 37.88 -16.65
N TRP A 542 17.58 39.08 -17.22
CA TRP A 542 16.45 39.83 -17.79
C TRP A 542 15.75 38.97 -18.86
N CYS A 543 14.40 38.96 -18.85
CA CYS A 543 13.56 37.87 -19.36
C CYS A 543 13.36 36.66 -18.40
N CYS A 544 13.29 36.93 -17.09
CA CYS A 544 12.61 36.10 -16.08
C CYS A 544 13.26 34.76 -15.69
N GLU A 545 14.56 34.57 -15.93
CA GLU A 545 15.28 33.35 -15.56
C GLU A 545 16.29 33.63 -14.42
N VAL A 546 16.32 32.80 -13.37
CA VAL A 546 17.34 32.91 -12.30
C VAL A 546 18.42 31.86 -12.54
N LYS A 547 19.65 32.29 -12.86
CA LYS A 547 20.80 31.40 -13.05
C LYS A 547 21.68 31.39 -11.81
N CYS A 548 21.62 30.28 -11.07
CA CYS A 548 22.55 29.98 -9.99
C CYS A 548 23.71 29.12 -10.51
N LYS A 549 24.85 29.22 -9.82
CA LYS A 549 25.90 28.20 -9.88
C LYS A 549 25.63 27.16 -8.79
N THR A 550 26.14 25.95 -8.96
CA THR A 550 26.18 24.97 -7.85
C THR A 550 27.43 25.24 -7.02
N CYS A 551 27.27 25.44 -5.71
CA CYS A 551 28.37 25.47 -4.75
C CYS A 551 28.33 24.25 -3.85
N LYS A 552 29.51 23.82 -3.42
CA LYS A 552 29.66 22.76 -2.42
C LYS A 552 29.73 23.37 -1.03
N LYS A 553 28.83 22.93 -0.15
CA LYS A 553 28.73 23.35 1.24
C LYS A 553 28.94 22.14 2.15
N LEU A 554 29.72 22.34 3.20
CA LEU A 554 29.81 21.35 4.28
C LEU A 554 28.58 21.52 5.17
N GLU A 555 27.75 20.48 5.26
CA GLU A 555 26.61 20.41 6.15
C GLU A 555 26.90 19.41 7.28
N GLU A 556 26.64 19.82 8.52
CA GLU A 556 26.78 18.97 9.71
C GLU A 556 25.39 18.55 10.18
N ARG A 557 25.13 17.24 10.21
CA ARG A 557 23.87 16.66 10.69
C ARG A 557 24.12 15.78 11.91
N ASN A 558 23.33 15.99 12.96
CA ASN A 558 23.48 15.29 14.24
C ASN A 558 22.39 14.23 14.38
N PHE A 559 22.78 12.99 14.65
CA PHE A 559 21.89 11.84 14.79
C PHE A 559 22.06 11.17 16.16
N CYS A 560 20.98 10.77 16.81
CA CYS A 560 21.03 10.15 18.14
C CYS A 560 21.69 8.75 18.13
N LEU A 561 22.38 8.42 19.22
CA LEU A 561 23.05 7.12 19.44
C LEU A 561 22.10 6.00 19.90
#